data_AF-A0A844I896-F1
#
_entry.id   AF-A0A844I896-F1
#
_cell.length_a   1.000
_cell.length_b   1.000
_cell.length_c   1.000
_cell.angle_alpha   90.00
_cell.angle_beta   90.00
_cell.angle_gamma   90.00
#
_symmetry.space_group_name_H-M   'P 1'
#
loop_
_entity.id
_entity.type
_entity.pdbx_description
1 polymer ?
#
loop_
_entity_poly.entity_id
_entity_poly.type
_entity_poly.pdbx_seq_one_letter_code
_entity_poly.pdbx_strand_id
1 'polypeptide(L)'
;MDSQQLLNDELLEKRIEKFYGYGNYEGKYWFIGMEEAGGENFDNINLRINTWANRKHKEIDDVAEYHEDMECWGGKIQNTWKGLIRITLSANGQDNIDAKDVHKYQLDELGRRDKETCLLELLPLPSPSIDDWIYAKHSQLPFLSDREIYRNYCIEKRINHISQRIKEHKPKAVVFYGMGYEYYWRKIADIEFTKIEVAKTEDSKKHYFFIGKNNQTVFVMAKHSVAFGVTSDYFHYIGKSITAKLAE
;
A
#
# COMPACT_ATOMS: atom_id res chain seq x y z
N MET A 1 -33.18 -21.14 5.69
CA MET A 1 -32.20 -20.87 4.62
C MET A 1 -32.05 -19.37 4.61
N ASP A 2 -30.98 -18.83 5.20
CA ASP A 2 -30.72 -17.41 5.08
C ASP A 2 -30.45 -17.10 3.60
N SER A 3 -31.16 -16.11 3.07
CA SER A 3 -30.89 -15.57 1.74
C SER A 3 -29.43 -15.12 1.70
N GLN A 4 -28.64 -15.71 0.80
CA GLN A 4 -27.25 -15.32 0.57
C GLN A 4 -27.21 -13.83 0.22
N GLN A 5 -26.58 -13.03 1.10
CA GLN A 5 -26.40 -11.60 0.85
C GLN A 5 -25.45 -11.42 -0.32
N LEU A 6 -25.81 -10.55 -1.27
CA LEU A 6 -25.00 -10.26 -2.45
C LEU A 6 -24.48 -8.82 -2.38
N LEU A 7 -23.22 -8.64 -2.77
CA LEU A 7 -22.60 -7.36 -2.98
C LEU A 7 -23.15 -6.76 -4.28
N ASN A 8 -23.03 -5.43 -4.42
CA ASN A 8 -23.36 -4.77 -5.67
C ASN A 8 -22.22 -5.00 -6.67
N ASP A 9 -22.42 -5.91 -7.62
CA ASP A 9 -21.44 -6.28 -8.66
C ASP A 9 -21.04 -5.10 -9.55
N GLU A 10 -21.98 -4.23 -9.94
CA GLU A 10 -21.67 -3.02 -10.72
C GLU A 10 -20.70 -2.11 -9.95
N LEU A 11 -20.93 -1.97 -8.65
CA LEU A 11 -20.10 -1.13 -7.80
C LEU A 11 -18.74 -1.77 -7.49
N LEU A 12 -18.69 -3.10 -7.34
CA LEU A 12 -17.45 -3.88 -7.24
C LEU A 12 -16.59 -3.71 -8.47
N GLU A 13 -17.15 -3.94 -9.65
CA GLU A 13 -16.45 -3.79 -10.93
C GLU A 13 -15.91 -2.36 -11.07
N LYS A 14 -16.75 -1.36 -10.81
CA LYS A 14 -16.32 0.05 -10.85
C LYS A 14 -15.20 0.35 -9.87
N ARG A 15 -15.21 -0.23 -8.66
CA ARG A 15 -14.11 -0.08 -7.69
C ARG A 15 -12.84 -0.70 -8.23
N ILE A 16 -12.92 -1.91 -8.78
CA ILE A 16 -11.78 -2.62 -9.36
C ILE A 16 -11.09 -1.78 -10.45
N GLU A 17 -11.90 -1.13 -11.28
CA GLU A 17 -11.40 -0.33 -12.38
C GLU A 17 -10.79 1.01 -11.94
N LYS A 18 -11.34 1.62 -10.90
CA LYS A 18 -11.08 3.03 -10.60
C LYS A 18 -10.30 3.27 -9.32
N PHE A 19 -10.49 2.49 -8.26
CA PHE A 19 -9.87 2.77 -6.96
C PHE A 19 -8.41 2.28 -6.92
N TYR A 20 -7.47 3.17 -6.59
CA TYR A 20 -6.05 2.84 -6.47
C TYR A 20 -5.48 3.02 -5.06
N GLY A 21 -6.10 3.83 -4.21
CA GLY A 21 -5.69 3.98 -2.82
C GLY A 21 -5.95 5.38 -2.25
N TYR A 22 -4.96 5.93 -1.55
CA TYR A 22 -5.08 7.13 -0.73
C TYR A 22 -3.94 8.16 -0.90
N GLY A 23 -4.19 9.40 -0.50
CA GLY A 23 -3.24 10.51 -0.60
C GLY A 23 -3.40 11.30 -1.89
N ASN A 24 -2.30 11.49 -2.61
CA ASN A 24 -2.27 12.23 -3.86
C ASN A 24 -1.02 11.87 -4.69
N TYR A 25 -1.12 11.99 -6.02
CA TYR A 25 0.01 11.69 -6.90
C TYR A 25 1.16 12.70 -6.82
N GLU A 26 0.92 13.92 -6.32
CA GLU A 26 2.00 14.91 -6.09
C GLU A 26 2.83 14.61 -4.83
N GLY A 27 2.46 13.56 -4.08
CA GLY A 27 3.19 13.09 -2.93
C GLY A 27 4.63 12.69 -3.29
N LYS A 28 5.58 13.08 -2.46
CA LYS A 28 7.02 12.80 -2.66
C LYS A 28 7.36 11.31 -2.47
N TYR A 29 6.63 10.64 -1.59
CA TYR A 29 6.88 9.25 -1.19
C TYR A 29 5.65 8.40 -1.50
N TRP A 30 5.81 7.46 -2.42
CA TRP A 30 4.74 6.53 -2.77
C TRP A 30 5.00 5.19 -2.11
N PHE A 31 3.97 4.63 -1.51
CA PHE A 31 3.98 3.31 -0.89
C PHE A 31 2.99 2.42 -1.63
N ILE A 32 3.47 1.29 -2.13
CA ILE A 32 2.66 0.41 -2.98
C ILE A 32 2.62 -0.98 -2.36
N GLY A 33 1.44 -1.35 -1.88
CA GLY A 33 1.14 -2.63 -1.25
C GLY A 33 0.40 -3.59 -2.18
N MET A 34 0.19 -4.81 -1.68
CA MET A 34 -0.56 -5.85 -2.40
C MET A 34 -2.04 -5.48 -2.50
N GLU A 35 -2.71 -5.28 -1.38
CA GLU A 35 -4.13 -5.01 -1.26
C GLU A 35 -4.43 -4.43 0.13
N GLU A 36 -5.59 -3.77 0.28
CA GLU A 36 -6.03 -3.28 1.59
C GLU A 36 -6.35 -4.43 2.55
N ALA A 37 -5.99 -4.26 3.82
CA ALA A 37 -6.53 -5.10 4.88
C ALA A 37 -8.04 -4.82 5.08
N GLY A 38 -8.75 -5.83 5.59
CA GLY A 38 -10.19 -5.79 5.83
C GLY A 38 -10.90 -6.86 5.03
N GLY A 39 -12.23 -6.78 4.94
CA GLY A 39 -13.03 -7.75 4.22
C GLY A 39 -13.20 -9.08 4.94
N GLU A 40 -13.17 -9.05 6.27
CA GLU A 40 -13.37 -10.22 7.13
C GLU A 40 -14.78 -10.81 7.00
N ASN A 41 -15.75 -9.98 6.59
CA ASN A 41 -17.15 -10.35 6.41
C ASN A 41 -17.85 -9.45 5.39
N PHE A 42 -19.07 -9.83 5.02
CA PHE A 42 -19.92 -9.11 4.07
C PHE A 42 -20.12 -7.64 4.45
N ASP A 43 -20.48 -7.37 5.71
CA ASP A 43 -20.80 -6.01 6.18
C ASP A 43 -19.59 -5.07 6.07
N ASN A 44 -18.38 -5.56 6.39
CA ASN A 44 -17.15 -4.77 6.26
C ASN A 44 -16.88 -4.37 4.81
N ILE A 45 -17.01 -5.32 3.87
CA ILE A 45 -16.82 -5.06 2.44
C ILE A 45 -17.89 -4.11 1.94
N ASN A 46 -19.15 -4.39 2.28
CA ASN A 46 -20.28 -3.58 1.85
C ASN A 46 -20.14 -2.14 2.36
N LEU A 47 -19.76 -1.93 3.63
CA LEU A 47 -19.48 -0.60 4.18
C LEU A 47 -18.36 0.11 3.39
N ARG A 48 -17.22 -0.57 3.15
CA ARG A 48 -16.07 0.02 2.48
C ARG A 48 -16.41 0.46 1.05
N ILE A 49 -17.06 -0.42 0.28
CA ILE A 49 -17.42 -0.14 -1.11
C ILE A 49 -18.47 0.98 -1.19
N ASN A 50 -19.51 0.95 -0.34
CA ASN A 50 -20.53 2.00 -0.33
C ASN A 50 -19.96 3.35 0.14
N THR A 51 -19.04 3.36 1.10
CA THR A 51 -18.34 4.58 1.54
C THR A 51 -17.59 5.20 0.35
N TRP A 52 -16.86 4.38 -0.41
CA TRP A 52 -16.18 4.85 -1.62
C TRP A 52 -17.14 5.39 -2.69
N ALA A 53 -18.29 4.73 -2.90
CA ALA A 53 -19.33 5.18 -3.80
C ALA A 53 -19.89 6.56 -3.41
N ASN A 54 -20.22 6.73 -2.13
CA ASN A 54 -20.72 7.98 -1.55
C ASN A 54 -19.70 9.10 -1.69
N ARG A 55 -18.42 8.77 -1.58
CA ARG A 55 -17.28 9.67 -1.79
C ARG A 55 -16.93 9.91 -3.25
N LYS A 56 -17.88 9.66 -4.15
CA LYS A 56 -17.84 9.96 -5.60
C LYS A 56 -16.85 9.12 -6.40
N HIS A 57 -16.60 7.89 -5.94
CA HIS A 57 -15.81 6.91 -6.68
C HIS A 57 -14.41 7.45 -7.01
N LYS A 58 -13.70 8.04 -6.04
CA LYS A 58 -12.38 8.65 -6.30
C LYS A 58 -11.35 7.59 -6.68
N GLU A 59 -10.42 7.97 -7.55
CA GLU A 59 -9.27 7.12 -7.91
C GLU A 59 -8.31 7.00 -6.72
N ILE A 60 -8.02 8.14 -6.09
CA ILE A 60 -7.28 8.25 -4.83
C ILE A 60 -8.12 9.08 -3.88
N ASP A 61 -8.32 8.59 -2.65
CA ASP A 61 -9.06 9.31 -1.61
C ASP A 61 -8.16 9.85 -0.49
N ASP A 62 -8.71 10.63 0.44
CA ASP A 62 -8.01 10.99 1.67
C ASP A 62 -8.17 9.84 2.67
N VAL A 63 -7.05 9.27 3.16
CA VAL A 63 -7.11 8.09 4.04
C VAL A 63 -7.85 8.38 5.34
N ALA A 64 -7.68 9.57 5.91
CA ALA A 64 -8.28 9.92 7.18
C ALA A 64 -9.77 10.14 7.00
N GLU A 65 -10.17 11.01 6.07
CA GLU A 65 -11.59 11.26 5.80
C GLU A 65 -12.33 9.98 5.39
N TYR A 66 -11.68 9.09 4.62
CA TYR A 66 -12.28 7.83 4.21
C TYR A 66 -12.54 6.89 5.39
N HIS A 67 -11.58 6.78 6.32
CA HIS A 67 -11.73 5.93 7.50
C HIS A 67 -12.58 6.60 8.60
N GLU A 68 -12.69 7.93 8.61
CA GLU A 68 -13.64 8.68 9.46
C GLU A 68 -15.08 8.38 9.04
N ASP A 69 -15.37 8.39 7.73
CA ASP A 69 -16.70 8.01 7.20
C ASP A 69 -17.05 6.53 7.46
N MET A 70 -16.05 5.67 7.67
CA MET A 70 -16.21 4.27 8.10
C MET A 70 -16.17 4.09 9.62
N GLU A 71 -16.09 5.17 10.39
CA GLU A 71 -16.00 5.17 11.87
C GLU A 71 -14.83 4.33 12.42
N CYS A 72 -13.74 4.19 11.66
CA CYS A 72 -12.56 3.40 12.05
C CYS A 72 -11.25 4.18 11.98
N TRP A 73 -11.30 5.48 11.71
CA TRP A 73 -10.17 6.37 11.95
C TRP A 73 -9.96 6.55 13.45
N GLY A 74 -8.71 6.48 13.92
CA GLY A 74 -8.47 6.55 15.34
C GLY A 74 -7.01 6.59 15.78
N GLY A 75 -6.85 6.86 17.08
CA GLY A 75 -5.58 7.16 17.73
C GLY A 75 -4.69 5.95 18.09
N LYS A 76 -4.89 4.78 17.45
CA LYS A 76 -3.96 3.65 17.58
C LYS A 76 -3.07 3.61 16.35
N ILE A 77 -1.77 3.42 16.58
CA ILE A 77 -0.80 3.20 15.50
C ILE A 77 -1.17 1.92 14.74
N GLN A 78 -1.35 2.06 13.42
CA GLN A 78 -1.64 0.96 12.53
C GLN A 78 -0.35 0.19 12.21
N ASN A 79 -0.41 -1.13 12.37
CA ASN A 79 0.77 -2.00 12.23
C ASN A 79 1.35 -1.99 10.82
N THR A 80 0.51 -1.86 9.79
CA THR A 80 0.95 -1.75 8.40
C THR A 80 1.64 -0.41 8.16
N TRP A 81 1.07 0.69 8.68
CA TRP A 81 1.53 2.04 8.37
C TRP A 81 2.77 2.47 9.15
N LYS A 82 3.00 1.94 10.36
CA LYS A 82 4.14 2.35 11.20
C LYS A 82 5.50 2.24 10.50
N GLY A 83 5.71 1.21 9.67
CA GLY A 83 6.95 1.03 8.91
C GLY A 83 7.10 2.06 7.79
N LEU A 84 6.01 2.34 7.07
CA LEU A 84 5.96 3.31 5.98
C LEU A 84 6.26 4.73 6.51
N ILE A 85 5.59 5.10 7.59
CA ILE A 85 5.81 6.39 8.29
C ILE A 85 7.28 6.53 8.72
N ARG A 86 7.86 5.47 9.30
CA ARG A 86 9.29 5.47 9.70
C ARG A 86 10.23 5.67 8.52
N ILE A 87 9.93 5.08 7.35
CA ILE A 87 10.70 5.33 6.13
C ILE A 87 10.63 6.82 5.76
N THR A 88 9.43 7.41 5.70
CA THR A 88 9.25 8.82 5.32
C THR A 88 9.97 9.77 6.28
N LEU A 89 9.75 9.62 7.59
CA LEU A 89 10.39 10.46 8.60
C LEU A 89 11.92 10.36 8.53
N SER A 90 12.45 9.15 8.37
CA SER A 90 13.89 8.92 8.23
C SER A 90 14.46 9.53 6.95
N ALA A 91 13.76 9.39 5.81
CA ALA A 91 14.16 9.98 4.54
C ALA A 91 14.14 11.52 4.57
N ASN A 92 13.25 12.10 5.38
CA ASN A 92 13.19 13.54 5.67
C ASN A 92 14.25 14.00 6.68
N GLY A 93 15.16 13.11 7.11
CA GLY A 93 16.30 13.44 7.96
C GLY A 93 16.03 13.31 9.45
N GLN A 94 14.84 12.86 9.87
CA GLN A 94 14.56 12.66 11.29
C GLN A 94 15.28 11.42 11.83
N ASP A 95 16.00 11.61 12.93
CA ASP A 95 16.61 10.56 13.74
C ASP A 95 15.82 10.32 15.02
N ASN A 96 16.09 9.21 15.72
CA ASN A 96 15.47 8.86 17.01
C ASN A 96 13.93 8.84 16.99
N ILE A 97 13.33 8.36 15.89
CA ILE A 97 11.87 8.33 15.68
C ILE A 97 11.20 7.41 16.70
N ASP A 98 10.33 7.97 17.55
CA ASP A 98 9.61 7.22 18.57
C ASP A 98 8.17 6.87 18.15
N ALA A 99 7.36 6.34 19.07
CA ALA A 99 5.97 6.00 18.78
C ALA A 99 5.05 7.22 18.66
N LYS A 100 5.34 8.32 19.37
CA LYS A 100 4.56 9.56 19.31
C LYS A 100 4.74 10.25 17.97
N ASP A 101 5.96 10.26 17.44
CA ASP A 101 6.26 10.77 16.10
C ASP A 101 5.45 10.03 15.04
N VAL A 102 5.49 8.69 15.09
CA VAL A 102 4.74 7.84 14.15
C VAL A 102 3.24 8.08 14.27
N HIS A 103 2.73 8.16 15.50
CA HIS A 103 1.31 8.37 15.73
C HIS A 103 0.83 9.74 15.24
N LYS A 104 1.60 10.80 15.52
CA LYS A 104 1.30 12.15 15.04
C LYS A 104 1.27 12.19 13.51
N TYR A 105 2.27 11.63 12.87
CA TYR A 105 2.33 11.59 11.41
C TYR A 105 1.18 10.77 10.81
N GLN A 106 0.77 9.66 11.44
CA GLN A 106 -0.38 8.88 11.00
C GLN A 106 -1.66 9.73 10.97
N LEU A 107 -1.90 10.51 12.02
CA LEU A 107 -3.11 11.32 12.15
C LEU A 107 -3.10 12.55 11.22
N ASP A 108 -1.96 13.24 11.15
CA ASP A 108 -1.87 14.57 10.56
C ASP A 108 -1.39 14.57 9.09
N GLU A 109 -0.64 13.55 8.66
CA GLU A 109 0.17 13.63 7.43
C GLU A 109 -0.02 12.45 6.46
N LEU A 110 -0.14 11.22 6.96
CA LEU A 110 -0.18 10.02 6.13
C LEU A 110 -1.41 10.03 5.20
N GLY A 111 -1.20 9.79 3.89
CA GLY A 111 -2.27 9.56 2.93
C GLY A 111 -3.30 10.70 2.81
N ARG A 112 -2.93 11.92 3.19
CA ARG A 112 -3.75 13.12 3.03
C ARG A 112 -3.57 13.74 1.63
N ARG A 113 -4.60 14.43 1.14
CA ARG A 113 -4.63 14.96 -0.26
C ARG A 113 -3.59 16.02 -0.59
N ASP A 114 -3.10 16.74 0.40
CA ASP A 114 -2.20 17.89 0.26
C ASP A 114 -0.83 17.64 0.91
N LYS A 115 -0.57 16.39 1.31
CA LYS A 115 0.65 15.99 2.04
C LYS A 115 1.55 15.11 1.18
N GLU A 116 2.67 14.70 1.76
CA GLU A 116 3.80 14.17 0.99
C GLU A 116 3.73 12.66 0.67
N THR A 117 2.64 11.97 1.01
CA THR A 117 2.53 10.52 0.81
C THR A 117 1.38 10.11 -0.08
N CYS A 118 1.65 9.12 -0.94
CA CYS A 118 0.68 8.43 -1.77
C CYS A 118 0.69 6.95 -1.39
N LEU A 119 -0.46 6.39 -1.05
CA LEU A 119 -0.63 4.98 -0.70
C LEU A 119 -1.40 4.31 -1.82
N LEU A 120 -0.81 3.35 -2.51
CA LEU A 120 -1.46 2.63 -3.59
C LEU A 120 -1.49 1.14 -3.28
N GLU A 121 -2.51 0.47 -3.80
CA GLU A 121 -2.61 -0.98 -3.74
C GLU A 121 -2.58 -1.57 -5.14
N LEU A 122 -1.86 -2.67 -5.31
CA LEU A 122 -1.81 -3.36 -6.59
C LEU A 122 -3.17 -3.99 -6.94
N LEU A 123 -3.82 -4.61 -5.96
CA LEU A 123 -5.14 -5.21 -6.07
C LEU A 123 -6.19 -4.33 -5.37
N PRO A 124 -7.30 -3.98 -6.05
CA PRO A 124 -8.24 -2.94 -5.61
C PRO A 124 -9.26 -3.35 -4.54
N LEU A 125 -9.50 -4.65 -4.33
CA LEU A 125 -10.44 -5.17 -3.34
C LEU A 125 -9.72 -5.55 -2.05
N PRO A 126 -10.29 -5.23 -0.87
CA PRO A 126 -9.70 -5.61 0.41
C PRO A 126 -9.76 -7.14 0.61
N SER A 127 -8.78 -7.67 1.35
CA SER A 127 -8.77 -9.06 1.80
C SER A 127 -8.07 -9.17 3.17
N PRO A 128 -8.53 -10.02 4.09
CA PRO A 128 -7.91 -10.13 5.40
C PRO A 128 -6.62 -10.95 5.33
N SER A 129 -6.52 -11.85 4.34
CA SER A 129 -5.35 -12.64 4.06
C SER A 129 -5.30 -13.08 2.59
N ILE A 130 -4.21 -13.76 2.21
CA ILE A 130 -4.07 -14.38 0.89
C ILE A 130 -4.90 -15.66 0.73
N ASP A 131 -5.32 -16.28 1.83
CA ASP A 131 -6.05 -17.55 1.86
C ASP A 131 -7.58 -17.33 1.90
N ASP A 132 -8.02 -16.10 2.20
CA ASP A 132 -9.42 -15.72 2.28
C ASP A 132 -9.90 -15.08 0.96
N TRP A 133 -11.03 -15.56 0.44
CA TRP A 133 -11.65 -15.00 -0.76
C TRP A 133 -13.18 -15.04 -0.70
N ILE A 134 -13.76 -14.10 0.03
CA ILE A 134 -15.19 -14.07 0.33
C ILE A 134 -16.06 -13.70 -0.89
N TYR A 135 -15.48 -13.02 -1.90
CA TYR A 135 -16.20 -12.56 -3.09
C TYR A 135 -16.82 -13.69 -3.91
N ALA A 136 -16.20 -14.87 -3.91
CA ALA A 136 -16.75 -16.07 -4.56
C ALA A 136 -18.15 -16.45 -4.04
N LYS A 137 -18.48 -16.02 -2.80
CA LYS A 137 -19.78 -16.27 -2.16
C LYS A 137 -20.74 -15.08 -2.24
N HIS A 138 -20.28 -13.89 -2.58
CA HIS A 138 -21.10 -12.67 -2.48
C HIS A 138 -21.16 -11.86 -3.77
N SER A 139 -20.56 -12.33 -4.86
CA SER A 139 -20.59 -11.69 -6.17
C SER A 139 -20.92 -12.71 -7.25
N GLN A 140 -21.56 -12.26 -8.32
CA GLN A 140 -21.83 -13.07 -9.52
C GLN A 140 -20.82 -12.80 -10.64
N LEU A 141 -19.93 -11.82 -10.48
CA LEU A 141 -18.85 -11.53 -11.43
C LEU A 141 -17.93 -12.76 -11.62
N PRO A 142 -17.79 -13.28 -12.85
CA PRO A 142 -17.01 -14.50 -13.10
C PRO A 142 -15.55 -14.39 -12.66
N PHE A 143 -14.93 -13.21 -12.83
CA PHE A 143 -13.55 -12.98 -12.43
C PHE A 143 -13.35 -12.88 -10.91
N LEU A 144 -14.42 -12.82 -10.10
CA LEU A 144 -14.36 -12.87 -8.64
C LEU A 144 -14.63 -14.26 -8.06
N SER A 145 -14.84 -15.26 -8.91
CA SER A 145 -15.06 -16.65 -8.48
C SER A 145 -13.87 -17.27 -7.76
N ASP A 146 -12.66 -16.78 -8.04
CA ASP A 146 -11.42 -17.24 -7.44
C ASP A 146 -10.39 -16.09 -7.38
N ARG A 147 -9.51 -16.15 -6.38
CA ARG A 147 -8.51 -15.11 -6.11
C ARG A 147 -7.45 -15.02 -7.20
N GLU A 148 -7.02 -16.15 -7.77
CA GLU A 148 -6.07 -16.17 -8.87
C GLU A 148 -6.69 -15.61 -10.15
N ILE A 149 -7.94 -15.97 -10.46
CA ILE A 149 -8.66 -15.42 -11.62
C ILE A 149 -8.80 -13.89 -11.47
N TYR A 150 -9.21 -13.40 -10.30
CA TYR A 150 -9.31 -11.97 -9.99
C TYR A 150 -7.97 -11.25 -10.15
N ARG A 151 -6.89 -11.84 -9.60
CA ARG A 151 -5.55 -11.27 -9.71
C ARG A 151 -5.14 -11.15 -11.18
N ASN A 152 -5.33 -12.22 -11.95
CA ASN A 152 -4.99 -12.24 -13.38
C ASN A 152 -5.82 -11.21 -14.17
N TYR A 153 -7.10 -11.03 -13.82
CA TYR A 153 -7.96 -10.01 -14.40
C TYR A 153 -7.44 -8.58 -14.14
N CYS A 154 -6.93 -8.32 -12.94
CA CYS A 154 -6.49 -6.97 -12.57
C CYS A 154 -5.06 -6.64 -13.05
N ILE A 155 -4.14 -7.60 -12.95
CA ILE A 155 -2.72 -7.30 -12.75
C ILE A 155 -2.08 -6.46 -13.85
N GLU A 156 -2.37 -6.76 -15.12
CA GLU A 156 -1.76 -6.05 -16.24
C GLU A 156 -2.22 -4.59 -16.30
N LYS A 157 -3.54 -4.35 -16.20
CA LYS A 157 -4.12 -3.00 -16.17
C LYS A 157 -3.54 -2.18 -15.01
N ARG A 158 -3.41 -2.81 -13.84
CA ARG A 158 -2.89 -2.16 -12.62
C ARG A 158 -1.42 -1.80 -12.74
N ILE A 159 -0.58 -2.72 -13.21
CA ILE A 159 0.85 -2.46 -13.45
C ILE A 159 1.04 -1.31 -14.43
N ASN A 160 0.33 -1.34 -15.55
CA ASN A 160 0.44 -0.33 -16.60
C ASN A 160 0.03 1.05 -16.07
N HIS A 161 -1.10 1.13 -15.35
CA HIS A 161 -1.58 2.38 -14.77
C HIS A 161 -0.61 2.94 -13.73
N ILE A 162 -0.18 2.12 -12.77
CA ILE A 162 0.74 2.56 -11.71
C ILE A 162 2.09 2.99 -12.31
N SER A 163 2.65 2.23 -13.25
CA SER A 163 3.90 2.59 -13.94
C SER A 163 3.76 3.91 -14.70
N GLN A 164 2.63 4.13 -15.38
CA GLN A 164 2.35 5.38 -16.07
C GLN A 164 2.27 6.56 -15.09
N ARG A 165 1.55 6.41 -13.97
CA ARG A 165 1.47 7.45 -12.93
C ARG A 165 2.84 7.79 -12.35
N ILE A 166 3.70 6.80 -12.11
CA ILE A 166 5.08 7.05 -11.65
C ILE A 166 5.86 7.85 -12.69
N LYS A 167 5.74 7.53 -13.99
CA LYS A 167 6.41 8.26 -15.08
C LYS A 167 5.90 9.71 -15.22
N GLU A 168 4.61 9.94 -14.99
CA GLU A 168 3.96 11.25 -15.05
C GLU A 168 4.39 12.15 -13.89
N HIS A 169 4.25 11.66 -12.66
CA HIS A 169 4.39 12.46 -11.44
C HIS A 169 5.79 12.42 -10.82
N LYS A 170 6.59 11.40 -11.15
CA LYS A 170 8.03 11.30 -10.83
C LYS A 170 8.31 11.56 -9.34
N PRO A 171 7.70 10.78 -8.43
CA PRO A 171 7.94 10.94 -6.99
C PRO A 171 9.42 10.77 -6.65
N LYS A 172 9.85 11.33 -5.52
CA LYS A 172 11.23 11.16 -5.05
C LYS A 172 11.53 9.69 -4.79
N ALA A 173 10.59 8.98 -4.18
CA ALA A 173 10.74 7.55 -3.95
C ALA A 173 9.43 6.78 -4.09
N VAL A 174 9.54 5.54 -4.58
CA VAL A 174 8.49 4.53 -4.61
C VAL A 174 8.96 3.33 -3.81
N VAL A 175 8.22 2.99 -2.75
CA VAL A 175 8.51 1.87 -1.86
C VAL A 175 7.43 0.82 -2.03
N PHE A 176 7.79 -0.29 -2.67
CA PHE A 176 6.99 -1.49 -2.74
C PHE A 176 7.17 -2.29 -1.45
N TYR A 177 6.08 -2.78 -0.86
CA TYR A 177 6.15 -3.60 0.35
C TYR A 177 5.37 -4.91 0.20
N GLY A 178 6.00 -6.01 0.64
CA GLY A 178 5.49 -7.36 0.43
C GLY A 178 6.31 -8.11 -0.60
N MET A 179 7.33 -8.84 -0.12
CA MET A 179 8.31 -9.52 -0.99
C MET A 179 7.71 -10.64 -1.85
N GLY A 180 6.54 -11.19 -1.49
CA GLY A 180 5.84 -12.17 -2.33
C GLY A 180 5.39 -11.61 -3.69
N TYR A 181 5.42 -10.27 -3.85
CA TYR A 181 5.00 -9.58 -5.06
C TYR A 181 6.18 -8.99 -5.85
N GLU A 182 7.42 -9.41 -5.55
CA GLU A 182 8.65 -8.90 -6.18
C GLU A 182 8.58 -8.89 -7.72
N TYR A 183 8.02 -9.95 -8.32
CA TYR A 183 7.87 -10.03 -9.77
C TYR A 183 7.09 -8.83 -10.35
N TYR A 184 6.01 -8.41 -9.70
CA TYR A 184 5.19 -7.29 -10.15
C TYR A 184 5.86 -5.95 -9.84
N TRP A 185 6.55 -5.83 -8.71
CA TRP A 185 7.33 -4.65 -8.35
C TRP A 185 8.42 -4.35 -9.38
N ARG A 186 9.14 -5.38 -9.85
CA ARG A 186 10.13 -5.25 -10.92
C ARG A 186 9.51 -4.78 -12.22
N LYS A 187 8.32 -5.30 -12.58
CA LYS A 187 7.58 -4.83 -13.78
C LYS A 187 7.14 -3.38 -13.69
N ILE A 188 6.68 -2.93 -12.52
CA ILE A 188 6.24 -1.53 -12.35
C ILE A 188 7.43 -0.57 -12.43
N ALA A 189 8.52 -0.91 -11.75
CA ALA A 189 9.71 -0.06 -11.65
C ALA A 189 10.53 -0.04 -12.94
N ASP A 190 10.63 -1.18 -13.64
CA ASP A 190 11.36 -1.37 -14.89
C ASP A 190 12.82 -0.86 -14.83
N ILE A 191 13.52 -1.24 -13.75
CA ILE A 191 14.93 -0.91 -13.52
C ILE A 191 15.70 -2.07 -12.89
N GLU A 192 17.03 -1.92 -12.92
CA GLU A 192 17.93 -2.76 -12.15
C GLU A 192 17.91 -2.43 -10.65
N PHE A 193 18.01 -3.48 -9.84
CA PHE A 193 17.97 -3.39 -8.38
C PHE A 193 19.20 -4.02 -7.75
N THR A 194 19.77 -3.31 -6.78
CA THR A 194 20.83 -3.83 -5.93
C THR A 194 20.25 -4.30 -4.61
N LYS A 195 20.66 -5.49 -4.16
CA LYS A 195 20.31 -6.02 -2.84
C LYS A 195 21.18 -5.38 -1.76
N ILE A 196 20.56 -4.84 -0.73
CA ILE A 196 21.24 -4.27 0.43
C ILE A 196 20.96 -5.15 1.65
N GLU A 197 22.02 -5.67 2.28
CA GLU A 197 21.91 -6.37 3.56
C GLU A 197 21.82 -5.36 4.71
N VAL A 198 20.87 -5.58 5.62
CA VAL A 198 20.76 -4.80 6.86
C VAL A 198 21.41 -5.60 7.98
N ALA A 199 22.39 -4.98 8.64
CA ALA A 199 23.18 -5.62 9.69
C ALA A 199 22.31 -6.16 10.84
N LYS A 200 22.83 -7.20 11.51
CA LYS A 200 22.13 -7.93 12.59
C LYS A 200 21.76 -6.98 13.74
N THR A 201 20.54 -7.12 14.25
CA THR A 201 20.32 -7.04 15.70
C THR A 201 20.59 -8.44 16.28
N GLU A 202 21.07 -8.52 17.52
CA GLU A 202 21.70 -9.72 18.12
C GLU A 202 20.87 -11.02 18.03
N ASP A 203 19.56 -10.95 17.77
CA ASP A 203 18.62 -12.09 17.75
C ASP A 203 17.92 -12.39 16.39
N SER A 204 18.33 -11.81 15.26
CA SER A 204 17.57 -11.97 13.99
C SER A 204 18.36 -12.48 12.77
N LYS A 205 17.63 -13.20 11.88
CA LYS A 205 18.08 -13.57 10.53
C LYS A 205 18.46 -12.30 9.75
N LYS A 206 19.47 -12.35 8.87
CA LYS A 206 19.83 -11.23 8.00
C LYS A 206 18.59 -10.70 7.25
N HIS A 207 18.29 -9.41 7.44
CA HIS A 207 17.27 -8.72 6.65
C HIS A 207 17.92 -8.09 5.42
N TYR A 208 17.12 -7.91 4.37
CA TYR A 208 17.55 -7.21 3.16
C TYR A 208 16.37 -6.46 2.55
N PHE A 209 16.69 -5.52 1.68
CA PHE A 209 15.77 -4.87 0.76
C PHE A 209 16.49 -4.70 -0.58
N PHE A 210 15.75 -4.38 -1.62
CA PHE A 210 16.31 -4.01 -2.91
C PHE A 210 16.14 -2.52 -3.11
N ILE A 211 17.15 -1.86 -3.69
CA ILE A 211 17.10 -0.45 -4.05
C ILE A 211 17.67 -0.23 -5.44
N GLY A 212 17.03 0.65 -6.19
CA GLY A 212 17.47 1.11 -7.50
C GLY A 212 17.02 2.54 -7.73
N LYS A 213 17.49 3.17 -8.80
CA LYS A 213 17.12 4.54 -9.15
C LYS A 213 17.07 4.67 -10.67
N ASN A 214 16.04 5.34 -11.17
CA ASN A 214 16.07 5.91 -12.54
C ASN A 214 16.50 7.38 -12.46
N ASN A 215 16.43 8.14 -13.56
CA ASN A 215 16.91 9.53 -13.58
C ASN A 215 16.35 10.45 -12.46
N GLN A 216 15.19 10.16 -11.86
CA GLN A 216 14.55 11.05 -10.89
C GLN A 216 13.98 10.34 -9.64
N THR A 217 13.59 9.07 -9.75
CA THR A 217 12.88 8.32 -8.71
C THR A 217 13.75 7.19 -8.18
N VAL A 218 13.85 7.10 -6.84
CA VAL A 218 14.40 5.94 -6.14
C VAL A 218 13.31 4.89 -5.93
N PHE A 219 13.61 3.64 -6.24
CA PHE A 219 12.69 2.52 -6.02
C PHE A 219 13.24 1.60 -4.95
N VAL A 220 12.37 1.15 -4.06
CA VAL A 220 12.71 0.22 -2.99
C VAL A 220 11.72 -0.94 -3.00
N MET A 221 12.21 -2.17 -2.87
CA MET A 221 11.38 -3.33 -2.52
C MET A 221 11.73 -3.81 -1.12
N ALA A 222 10.75 -3.74 -0.21
CA ALA A 222 10.92 -4.00 1.21
C ALA A 222 9.97 -5.08 1.72
N LYS A 223 10.29 -5.63 2.89
CA LYS A 223 9.37 -6.48 3.64
C LYS A 223 8.16 -5.69 4.13
N HIS A 224 7.02 -6.35 4.27
CA HIS A 224 5.83 -5.77 4.87
C HIS A 224 6.10 -5.41 6.34
N SER A 225 5.49 -4.33 6.86
CA SER A 225 5.63 -3.86 8.25
C SER A 225 5.23 -4.86 9.34
N VAL A 226 4.51 -5.91 8.96
CA VAL A 226 4.03 -6.98 9.86
C VAL A 226 4.72 -8.32 9.60
N ALA A 227 5.68 -8.36 8.67
CA ALA A 227 6.43 -9.57 8.40
C ALA A 227 7.24 -9.98 9.62
N PHE A 228 7.33 -11.28 9.87
CA PHE A 228 8.05 -11.80 11.03
C PHE A 228 9.50 -11.30 11.09
N GLY A 229 9.91 -10.81 12.26
CA GLY A 229 11.28 -10.39 12.58
C GLY A 229 11.70 -9.01 12.07
N VAL A 230 10.87 -8.27 11.32
CA VAL A 230 11.25 -6.92 10.87
C VAL A 230 11.23 -5.92 12.03
N THR A 231 12.24 -5.06 12.11
CA THR A 231 12.42 -4.08 13.21
C THR A 231 12.18 -2.65 12.76
N SER A 232 12.06 -1.72 13.70
CA SER A 232 12.03 -0.27 13.39
C SER A 232 13.30 0.18 12.67
N ASP A 233 14.46 -0.36 13.05
CA ASP A 233 15.77 -0.03 12.46
C ASP A 233 15.84 -0.41 10.98
N TYR A 234 15.21 -1.52 10.60
CA TYR A 234 15.08 -1.91 9.19
C TYR A 234 14.42 -0.81 8.35
N PHE A 235 13.29 -0.27 8.82
CA PHE A 235 12.56 0.80 8.14
C PHE A 235 13.30 2.14 8.21
N HIS A 236 13.94 2.45 9.33
CA HIS A 236 14.76 3.64 9.47
C HIS A 236 15.93 3.62 8.47
N TYR A 237 16.62 2.49 8.35
CA TYR A 237 17.74 2.31 7.44
C TYR A 237 17.32 2.43 5.96
N ILE A 238 16.12 1.93 5.60
CA ILE A 238 15.55 2.16 4.26
C ILE A 238 15.39 3.66 3.99
N GLY A 239 14.83 4.44 4.92
CA GLY A 239 14.68 5.89 4.75
C GLY A 239 16.02 6.60 4.52
N LYS A 240 17.06 6.28 5.30
CA LYS A 240 18.41 6.81 5.09
C LYS A 240 19.00 6.41 3.74
N SER A 241 18.77 5.16 3.31
CA SER A 241 19.24 4.65 2.02
C SER A 241 18.57 5.37 0.84
N ILE A 242 17.30 5.73 0.96
CA ILE A 242 16.59 6.55 -0.05
C ILE A 242 17.28 7.92 -0.19
N THR A 243 17.55 8.60 0.93
CA THR A 243 18.21 9.92 0.92
C THR A 243 19.61 9.85 0.31
N ALA A 244 20.39 8.83 0.67
CA ALA A 244 21.71 8.61 0.08
C ALA A 244 21.62 8.39 -1.44
N LYS A 245 20.68 7.54 -1.89
CA LYS A 245 20.47 7.23 -3.31
C LYS A 245 19.99 8.43 -4.12
N LEU A 246 19.21 9.32 -3.50
CA LEU A 246 18.78 10.56 -4.14
C LEU A 246 19.95 11.51 -4.42
N ALA A 247 21.01 11.48 -3.60
CA ALA A 247 22.19 12.33 -3.73
C ALA A 247 23.24 11.81 -4.74
N GLU A 248 23.12 10.56 -5.21
CA GLU A 248 23.91 10.00 -6.32
C GLU A 248 23.50 10.58 -7.68
#